data_AF-A0AAU9XH24-F1
#
_entry.id   AF-A0AAU9XH24-F1
#
_cell.length_a   1.000
_cell.length_b   1.000
_cell.length_c   1.000
_cell.angle_alpha   90.00
_cell.angle_beta   90.00
_cell.angle_gamma   90.00
#
_symmetry.space_group_name_H-M   'P 1'
#
loop_
_entity.id
_entity.type
_entity.pdbx_description
1 polymer ?
#
loop_
_entity_poly.entity_id
_entity_poly.type
_entity_poly.pdbx_seq_one_letter_code
_entity_poly.pdbx_strand_id
1 'polypeptide(L)'
;MLYCSSVWSNTTFQNINRLQSIQNFASKIVTNSRKFDHVTPLLRELNWLPVKEQLFYRDSVLTFKCQNDLAPQYLTSKFAKRSNIHTRNTRTRNSLQIQLYRTAIGQRTFSYRGANIW
;
A
#
# COMPACT_ATOMS: atom_id res chain seq x y z
N MET A 1 1.28 4.50 13.51
CA MET A 1 1.30 5.31 12.26
C MET A 1 0.19 4.85 11.31
N LEU A 2 -1.01 5.42 11.38
CA LEU A 2 -2.12 5.09 10.47
C LEU A 2 -2.41 6.20 9.46
N TYR A 3 -2.20 7.45 9.86
CA TYR A 3 -2.44 8.63 9.05
C TYR A 3 -1.46 8.74 7.87
N CYS A 4 -1.97 9.11 6.69
CA CYS A 4 -1.21 9.33 5.46
C CYS A 4 -0.39 8.13 4.93
N SER A 5 -0.66 6.90 5.39
CA SER A 5 0.07 5.71 4.92
C SER A 5 0.06 5.57 3.39
N SER A 6 -1.08 5.77 2.73
CA SER A 6 -1.17 5.76 1.26
C SER A 6 -0.37 6.85 0.56
N VAL A 7 -0.17 8.00 1.21
CA VAL A 7 0.71 9.08 0.73
C VAL A 7 2.17 8.67 0.87
N TRP A 8 2.54 8.08 2.00
CA TRP A 8 3.89 7.56 2.23
C TRP A 8 4.24 6.42 1.28
N SER A 9 3.28 5.63 0.81
CA SER A 9 3.54 4.61 -0.19
C SER A 9 3.98 5.17 -1.57
N ASN A 10 3.83 6.47 -1.82
CA ASN A 10 4.36 7.17 -3.00
C ASN A 10 5.85 7.57 -2.84
N THR A 11 6.43 7.37 -1.65
CA THR A 11 7.79 7.82 -1.34
C THR A 11 8.87 6.97 -2.04
N THR A 12 10.12 7.43 -1.96
CA THR A 12 11.26 6.71 -2.52
C THR A 12 11.68 5.53 -1.65
N PHE A 13 12.36 4.55 -2.24
CA PHE A 13 12.89 3.40 -1.50
C PHE A 13 13.82 3.81 -0.35
N GLN A 14 14.61 4.88 -0.53
CA GLN A 14 15.47 5.44 0.52
C GLN A 14 14.68 5.88 1.74
N ASN A 15 13.53 6.53 1.55
CA ASN A 15 12.67 6.95 2.65
C ASN A 15 11.98 5.77 3.33
N ILE A 16 11.56 4.75 2.57
CA ILE A 16 11.03 3.50 3.14
C ILE A 16 12.10 2.83 4.03
N ASN A 17 13.36 2.77 3.57
CA ASN A 17 14.44 2.20 4.36
C ASN A 17 14.71 2.98 5.65
N ARG A 18 14.65 4.33 5.60
CA ARG A 18 14.74 5.16 6.81
C ARG A 18 13.62 4.85 7.80
N LEU A 19 12.37 4.73 7.32
CA LEU A 19 11.24 4.33 8.15
C LEU A 19 11.42 2.92 8.73
N GLN A 20 11.94 1.98 7.93
CA GLN A 20 12.24 0.63 8.41
C GLN A 20 13.29 0.65 9.51
N SER A 21 14.35 1.45 9.39
CA SER A 21 15.34 1.62 10.45
C SER A 21 14.74 2.18 11.74
N ILE A 22 13.81 3.14 11.64
CA ILE A 22 13.07 3.67 12.80
C ILE A 22 12.21 2.58 13.44
N GLN A 23 11.47 1.80 12.64
CA GLN A 23 10.67 0.67 13.14
C GLN A 23 11.56 -0.38 13.83
N ASN A 24 12.69 -0.73 13.23
CA ASN A 24 13.65 -1.69 13.77
C ASN A 24 14.25 -1.23 15.10
N PHE A 25 14.50 0.07 15.23
CA PHE A 25 14.97 0.66 16.48
C PHE A 25 13.86 0.63 17.55
N ALA A 26 12.64 1.02 17.17
CA ALA A 26 11.49 0.98 18.06
C ALA A 26 11.19 -0.45 18.56
N SER A 27 11.25 -1.47 17.68
CA SER A 27 11.03 -2.85 18.09
C SER A 27 12.04 -3.29 19.15
N LYS A 28 13.31 -2.92 18.99
CA LYS A 28 14.39 -3.23 19.96
C LYS A 28 14.17 -2.57 21.32
N ILE A 29 13.69 -1.33 21.33
CA ILE A 29 13.37 -0.64 22.59
C ILE A 29 12.25 -1.39 23.31
N VAL A 30 11.19 -1.75 22.59
CA VAL A 30 10.02 -2.43 23.18
C VAL A 30 10.38 -3.82 23.72
N THR A 31 11.20 -4.58 22.99
CA THR A 31 11.63 -5.94 23.40
C THR A 31 12.87 -5.94 24.30
N ASN A 32 13.38 -4.76 24.68
CA ASN A 32 14.64 -4.59 25.43
C ASN A 32 15.81 -5.42 24.85
N SER A 33 15.91 -5.47 23.52
CA SER A 33 16.92 -6.26 22.80
C SER A 33 18.20 -5.47 22.57
N ARG A 34 19.31 -6.18 22.36
CA ARG A 34 20.62 -5.57 22.13
C ARG A 34 20.69 -4.93 20.75
N LYS A 35 21.64 -4.00 20.60
CA LYS A 35 21.86 -3.23 19.38
C LYS A 35 22.00 -4.09 18.12
N PHE A 36 22.67 -5.23 18.21
CA PHE A 36 22.96 -6.11 17.07
C PHE A 36 22.02 -7.30 16.94
N ASP A 37 20.99 -7.38 17.79
CA ASP A 37 20.02 -8.47 17.71
C ASP A 37 19.25 -8.41 16.40
N HIS A 38 18.92 -9.61 15.90
CA HIS A 38 18.20 -9.80 14.65
C HIS A 38 16.78 -9.26 14.79
N VAL A 39 16.36 -8.41 13.85
CA VAL A 39 15.09 -7.68 13.99
C VAL A 39 13.87 -8.49 13.56
N THR A 40 14.03 -9.37 12.59
CA THR A 40 12.96 -10.25 12.08
C THR A 40 12.22 -11.03 13.19
N PRO A 41 12.88 -11.70 14.15
CA PRO A 41 12.16 -12.36 15.24
C PRO A 41 11.42 -11.37 16.14
N LEU A 42 12.00 -10.18 16.41
CA LEU A 42 11.35 -9.14 17.23
C LEU A 42 10.07 -8.62 16.58
N LEU A 43 10.10 -8.39 15.26
CA LEU A 43 8.90 -7.97 14.53
C LEU A 43 7.81 -9.05 14.55
N ARG A 44 8.18 -10.34 14.47
CA ARG A 44 7.22 -11.44 14.57
C ARG A 44 6.60 -11.53 15.96
N GLU A 45 7.41 -11.42 17.02
CA GLU A 45 6.94 -11.40 18.40
C GLU A 45 5.95 -10.25 18.64
N LEU A 46 6.25 -9.07 18.11
CA LEU A 46 5.39 -7.89 18.20
C LEU A 46 4.18 -7.92 17.24
N ASN A 47 4.09 -8.91 16.34
CA ASN A 47 3.15 -8.93 15.22
C ASN A 47 3.21 -7.68 14.34
N TRP A 48 4.41 -7.09 14.18
CA TRP A 48 4.64 -5.92 13.34
C TRP A 48 5.07 -6.35 11.94
N LEU A 49 4.35 -5.85 10.94
CA LEU A 49 4.77 -5.99 9.55
C LEU A 49 5.93 -5.04 9.25
N PRO A 50 6.90 -5.45 8.41
CA PRO A 50 7.85 -4.52 7.81
C PRO A 50 7.13 -3.33 7.16
N VAL A 51 7.74 -2.15 7.19
CA VAL A 51 7.12 -0.89 6.71
C VAL A 51 6.60 -1.04 5.28
N LYS A 52 7.36 -1.70 4.39
CA LYS A 52 6.94 -1.92 3.00
C LYS A 52 5.65 -2.74 2.90
N GLU A 53 5.54 -3.81 3.68
CA GLU A 53 4.36 -4.68 3.71
C GLU A 53 3.18 -3.97 4.37
N GLN A 54 3.44 -3.18 5.41
CA GLN A 54 2.42 -2.37 6.06
C GLN A 54 1.83 -1.33 5.08
N LEU A 55 2.67 -0.65 4.30
CA LEU A 55 2.25 0.29 3.27
C LEU A 55 1.41 -0.41 2.19
N PHE A 56 1.87 -1.56 1.70
CA PHE A 56 1.14 -2.38 0.74
C PHE A 56 -0.24 -2.78 1.28
N TYR A 57 -0.31 -3.35 2.48
CA TYR A 57 -1.56 -3.74 3.13
C TYR A 57 -2.54 -2.58 3.24
N ARG A 58 -2.06 -1.38 3.61
CA ARG A 58 -2.92 -0.20 3.75
C ARG A 58 -3.46 0.28 2.41
N ASP A 59 -2.66 0.26 1.35
CA ASP A 59 -3.14 0.56 -0.01
C ASP A 59 -4.16 -0.48 -0.49
N SER A 60 -3.95 -1.76 -0.20
CA SER A 60 -4.90 -2.84 -0.53
C SER A 60 -6.25 -2.61 0.16
N VAL A 61 -6.23 -2.32 1.47
CA VAL A 61 -7.43 -2.03 2.27
C VAL A 61 -8.15 -0.78 1.77
N LEU A 62 -7.41 0.29 1.43
CA LEU A 62 -8.03 1.51 0.92
C LEU A 62 -8.66 1.27 -0.46
N THR A 63 -8.01 0.49 -1.32
CA THR A 63 -8.55 0.12 -2.63
C THR A 63 -9.81 -0.75 -2.49
N PHE A 64 -9.80 -1.72 -1.57
CA PHE A 64 -10.99 -2.51 -1.24
C PHE A 64 -12.16 -1.62 -0.80
N LYS A 65 -11.90 -0.66 0.10
CA LYS A 65 -12.93 0.28 0.54
C LYS A 65 -13.47 1.12 -0.62
N CYS A 66 -12.61 1.56 -1.53
CA CYS A 66 -13.04 2.28 -2.75
C CYS A 66 -13.90 1.40 -3.67
N GLN A 67 -13.64 0.10 -3.77
CA GLN A 67 -14.44 -0.80 -4.61
C GLN A 67 -15.82 -1.12 -4.03
N ASN A 68 -15.99 -0.98 -2.71
CA ASN A 68 -17.23 -1.28 -1.98
C ASN A 68 -17.96 -0.01 -1.53
N ASP A 69 -17.63 1.15 -2.08
CA ASP A 69 -18.24 2.45 -1.74
C ASP A 69 -18.13 2.82 -0.23
N LEU A 70 -17.14 2.27 0.47
CA LEU A 70 -16.83 2.55 1.88
C LEU A 70 -15.79 3.66 2.06
N ALA A 71 -15.41 4.32 0.96
CA ALA A 71 -14.47 5.44 0.93
C ALA A 71 -15.16 6.70 0.38
N PRO A 72 -14.64 7.90 0.69
CA PRO A 72 -15.17 9.14 0.12
C PRO A 72 -15.22 9.10 -1.41
N GLN A 73 -16.28 9.69 -1.97
CA GLN A 73 -16.56 9.65 -3.41
C GLN A 73 -15.40 10.14 -4.29
N TYR A 74 -14.60 11.09 -3.81
CA TYR A 74 -13.43 11.60 -4.53
C TYR A 74 -12.30 10.57 -4.70
N LEU A 75 -12.25 9.54 -3.86
CA LEU A 75 -11.32 8.40 -3.99
C LEU A 75 -11.95 7.30 -4.83
N THR A 76 -13.22 6.96 -4.55
CA THR A 76 -13.96 5.91 -5.28
C THR A 76 -14.02 6.22 -6.77
N SER A 77 -14.25 7.48 -7.15
CA SER A 77 -14.31 7.91 -8.56
C SER A 77 -12.99 7.75 -9.33
N LYS A 78 -11.86 7.52 -8.64
CA LYS A 78 -10.56 7.27 -9.28
C LYS A 78 -10.42 5.85 -9.83
N PHE A 79 -11.28 4.93 -9.38
CA PHE A 79 -11.28 3.54 -9.80
C PHE A 79 -12.49 3.24 -10.68
N ALA A 80 -12.25 2.62 -11.84
CA ALA A 80 -13.31 2.15 -12.73
C ALA A 80 -13.14 0.65 -12.96
N LYS A 81 -14.23 -0.10 -12.91
CA LYS A 81 -14.25 -1.51 -13.35
C LYS A 81 -14.20 -1.55 -14.88
N ARG A 82 -13.56 -2.57 -15.45
CA ARG A 82 -13.50 -2.73 -16.92
C ARG A 82 -14.87 -2.86 -17.56
N SER A 83 -15.83 -3.46 -16.84
CA SER A 83 -17.25 -3.52 -17.22
C SER A 83 -17.88 -2.15 -17.52
N ASN A 84 -17.41 -1.09 -16.86
CA ASN A 84 -17.98 0.24 -16.99
C ASN A 84 -17.43 0.98 -18.24
N ILE A 85 -16.36 0.46 -18.83
CA ILE A 85 -15.68 1.07 -19.97
C ILE A 85 -16.08 0.36 -21.26
N HIS A 86 -16.13 -0.98 -21.22
CA HIS A 86 -16.49 -1.79 -22.38
C HIS A 86 -17.43 -2.92 -22.00
N THR A 87 -18.34 -3.25 -22.91
CA THR A 87 -19.35 -4.31 -22.74
C THR A 87 -18.80 -5.73 -22.99
N ARG A 88 -17.57 -5.87 -23.50
CA ARG A 88 -16.96 -7.15 -23.88
C ARG A 88 -16.87 -8.10 -22.68
N ASN A 89 -17.22 -9.37 -22.90
CA ASN A 89 -17.10 -10.40 -21.87
C ASN A 89 -15.71 -11.02 -21.87
N THR A 90 -14.80 -10.42 -21.10
CA THR A 90 -13.45 -10.94 -20.90
C THR A 90 -13.32 -11.55 -19.52
N ARG A 91 -12.36 -12.48 -19.33
CA ARG A 91 -12.04 -13.07 -18.02
C ARG A 91 -11.72 -12.03 -16.94
N THR A 92 -11.34 -10.81 -17.33
CA THR A 92 -10.97 -9.69 -16.44
C THR A 92 -12.03 -8.59 -16.37
N ARG A 93 -13.27 -8.84 -16.81
CA ARG A 93 -14.36 -7.85 -16.81
C ARG A 93 -14.59 -7.18 -15.45
N ASN A 94 -14.47 -7.95 -14.37
CA ASN A 94 -14.71 -7.47 -13.00
C ASN A 94 -13.46 -6.85 -12.35
N SER A 95 -12.28 -6.96 -12.98
CA SER A 95 -11.05 -6.36 -12.50
C SER A 95 -11.08 -4.83 -12.67
N LEU A 96 -10.25 -4.14 -11.88
CA LEU A 96 -10.05 -2.71 -12.06
C LEU A 96 -9.37 -2.41 -13.41
N GLN A 97 -9.75 -1.28 -14.00
CA GLN A 97 -9.02 -0.72 -15.12
C GLN A 97 -7.77 -0.02 -14.59
N ILE A 98 -6.61 -0.51 -15.02
CA ILE A 98 -5.34 0.15 -14.74
C ILE A 98 -5.20 1.32 -15.70
N GLN A 99 -5.15 2.54 -15.17
CA GLN A 99 -4.88 3.72 -15.99
C GLN A 99 -3.44 3.69 -16.51
N LEU A 100 -3.27 4.02 -17.79
CA LEU A 100 -1.94 4.08 -18.41
C LEU A 100 -1.27 5.41 -18.07
N TYR A 101 -0.18 5.36 -17.29
CA TYR A 101 0.67 6.52 -17.03
C TYR A 101 1.96 6.42 -17.84
N ARG A 102 2.28 7.49 -18.58
CA ARG A 102 3.52 7.59 -19.37
C ARG A 102 4.76 7.84 -18.51
N THR A 103 4.59 8.40 -17.32
CA THR A 103 5.70 8.79 -16.44
C THR A 103 5.80 7.86 -15.22
N ALA A 104 7.04 7.60 -14.78
CA ALA A 104 7.30 6.83 -13.56
C ALA A 104 6.68 7.48 -12.32
N ILE A 105 6.56 8.81 -12.29
CA ILE A 105 5.88 9.53 -11.20
C ILE A 105 4.38 9.22 -11.19
N GLY A 106 3.73 9.18 -12.36
CA GLY A 106 2.32 8.83 -12.47
C GLY A 106 2.04 7.40 -11.97
N GLN A 107 2.96 6.48 -12.22
CA GLN A 107 2.88 5.09 -11.73
C GLN A 107 3.04 4.97 -10.20
N ARG A 108 3.48 6.03 -9.50
CA ARG A 108 3.52 6.03 -8.02
C ARG A 108 2.23 6.57 -7.40
N THR A 109 1.28 7.04 -8.20
CA THR A 109 -0.03 7.48 -7.67
C THR A 109 -0.80 6.35 -7.02
N PHE A 110 -1.63 6.69 -6.03
CA PHE A 110 -2.50 5.72 -5.37
C PHE A 110 -3.41 4.99 -6.35
N SER A 111 -4.00 5.68 -7.33
CA SER A 111 -4.88 5.05 -8.32
C SER A 111 -4.18 3.97 -9.14
N TYR A 112 -2.93 4.21 -9.56
CA TYR A 112 -2.16 3.21 -10.28
C TYR A 112 -1.75 2.04 -9.39
N ARG A 113 -1.17 2.34 -8.22
CA ARG A 113 -0.70 1.31 -7.29
C ARG A 113 -1.85 0.44 -6.79
N GLY A 114 -2.97 1.05 -6.40
CA GLY A 114 -4.18 0.35 -5.98
C GLY A 114 -4.79 -0.53 -7.07
N ALA A 115 -4.87 -0.02 -8.31
CA ALA A 115 -5.38 -0.81 -9.43
C ALA A 115 -4.46 -1.96 -9.86
N ASN A 116 -3.16 -1.89 -9.55
CA ASN A 116 -2.20 -2.94 -9.83
C ASN A 116 -2.14 -4.03 -8.74
N ILE A 117 -2.69 -3.74 -7.55
CA ILE A 117 -2.75 -4.69 -6.42
C ILE A 117 -3.91 -5.69 -6.59
N TRP A 118 -5.00 -5.28 -7.25
CA TRP A 118 -6.27 -6.00 -7.39
C TRP A 118 -6.49 -6.54 -8.81
#